data_AF-A0A7K1BDQ9-F1
#
_entry.id   AF-A0A7K1BDQ9-F1
#
_cell.length_a   1.000
_cell.length_b   1.000
_cell.length_c   1.000
_cell.angle_alpha   90.00
_cell.angle_beta   90.00
_cell.angle_gamma   90.00
#
_symmetry.space_group_name_H-M   'P 1'
#
loop_
_entity.id
_entity.type
_entity.pdbx_description
1 polymer ?
#
loop_
_entity_poly.entity_id
_entity_poly.type
_entity_poly.pdbx_seq_one_letter_code
_entity_poly.pdbx_strand_id
1 'polypeptide(L)'
;MSNQIETQIDVSLTERNRITALFRIILVVPMAIFVASFATQAEFQQSSWATGFLVVPVALSIIFRQAYPSYLLAFNEAFIALSTRVDAYLLVLTDEYPSLEENDVVSVTFPEVDPKALNRYLPLVKWLLALPLYVVGVVYAIYAFFLTIFAWVNVVLTGNYPEWCAEGVVGTIAYWNRIAGYAFLLVTDEYPTFSL
;
A
#
# COMPACT_ATOMS: atom_id res chain seq x y z
N MET A 1 6.31 -16.51 11.72
CA MET A 1 6.00 -15.84 10.45
C MET A 1 4.63 -15.24 10.62
N SER A 2 4.48 -13.93 10.44
CA SER A 2 3.16 -13.27 10.47
C SER A 2 2.38 -13.71 9.23
N ASN A 3 1.11 -14.11 9.32
CA ASN A 3 0.31 -14.41 8.12
C ASN A 3 -0.27 -13.12 7.52
N GLN A 4 0.54 -12.07 7.41
CA GLN A 4 0.12 -10.76 6.91
C GLN A 4 1.07 -10.30 5.81
N ILE A 5 0.65 -9.27 5.06
CA ILE A 5 1.52 -8.65 4.06
C ILE A 5 2.70 -7.98 4.77
N GLU A 6 3.90 -8.32 4.33
CA GLU A 6 5.13 -7.67 4.77
C GLU A 6 5.53 -6.61 3.75
N THR A 7 5.88 -5.42 4.22
CA THR A 7 6.29 -4.29 3.38
C THR A 7 7.65 -3.82 3.85
N GLN A 8 8.64 -3.86 2.96
CA GLN A 8 9.98 -3.37 3.22
C GLN A 8 10.31 -2.29 2.19
N ILE A 9 10.85 -1.17 2.69
CA ILE A 9 11.21 -0.01 1.88
C ILE A 9 12.62 0.38 2.30
N ASP A 10 13.57 0.32 1.37
CA ASP A 10 14.90 0.88 1.57
C ASP A 10 14.84 2.41 1.41
N VAL A 11 15.07 3.12 2.50
CA VAL A 11 14.91 4.58 2.56
C VAL A 11 16.27 5.24 2.37
N SER A 12 16.38 6.09 1.34
CA SER A 12 17.58 6.90 1.13
C SER A 12 17.61 8.04 2.16
N LEU A 13 18.48 7.95 3.16
CA LEU A 13 18.56 8.93 4.26
C LEU A 13 19.45 10.14 3.96
N THR A 14 20.56 9.95 3.24
CA THR A 14 21.60 10.99 3.03
C THR A 14 21.82 11.32 1.56
N GLU A 15 22.47 12.46 1.29
CA GLU A 15 22.89 12.91 -0.05
C GLU A 15 21.75 13.05 -1.06
N ARG A 16 20.59 13.50 -0.57
CA ARG A 16 19.36 13.49 -1.34
C ARG A 16 19.31 14.55 -2.43
N ASN A 17 18.62 14.24 -3.53
CA ASN A 17 18.38 15.19 -4.60
C ASN A 17 17.28 16.20 -4.23
N ARG A 18 17.71 17.41 -3.86
CA ARG A 18 16.84 18.51 -3.41
C ARG A 18 15.87 19.00 -4.47
N ILE A 19 16.29 19.05 -5.73
CA ILE A 19 15.47 19.57 -6.84
C ILE A 19 14.36 18.58 -7.13
N THR A 20 14.70 17.29 -7.24
CA THR A 20 13.70 16.24 -7.42
C THR A 20 12.73 16.20 -6.25
N ALA A 21 13.22 16.32 -5.01
CA ALA A 21 12.39 16.39 -3.81
C ALA A 21 11.36 17.55 -3.86
N LEU A 22 11.74 18.72 -4.37
CA LEU A 22 10.85 19.88 -4.48
C LEU A 22 9.72 19.65 -5.49
N PHE A 23 10.03 19.04 -6.64
CA PHE A 23 9.07 18.87 -7.74
C PHE A 23 8.36 17.51 -7.77
N ARG A 24 8.46 16.69 -6.71
CA ARG A 24 7.91 15.31 -6.71
C ARG A 24 6.43 15.23 -7.03
N ILE A 25 5.62 16.17 -6.53
CA ILE A 25 4.17 16.19 -6.80
C ILE A 25 3.89 16.33 -8.30
N ILE A 26 4.75 17.02 -9.06
CA ILE A 26 4.62 17.16 -10.51
C ILE A 26 5.23 15.95 -11.22
N LEU A 27 6.39 15.49 -10.76
CA LEU A 27 7.09 14.36 -11.37
C LEU A 27 6.32 13.06 -11.25
N VAL A 28 5.59 12.84 -10.16
CA VAL A 28 4.80 11.62 -9.94
C VAL A 28 3.56 11.54 -10.83
N VAL A 29 3.11 12.66 -11.43
CA VAL A 29 1.84 12.73 -12.18
C VAL A 29 1.70 11.65 -13.27
N PRO A 30 2.69 11.39 -14.14
CA PRO A 30 2.56 10.36 -15.16
C PRO A 30 2.35 8.96 -14.56
N MET A 31 3.06 8.65 -13.47
CA MET A 31 2.91 7.38 -12.78
C MET A 31 1.58 7.30 -12.02
N ALA A 32 1.12 8.39 -11.42
CA ALA A 32 -0.18 8.47 -10.79
C ALA A 32 -1.32 8.25 -11.80
N ILE A 33 -1.21 8.82 -13.00
CA ILE A 33 -2.14 8.57 -14.12
C ILE A 33 -2.09 7.11 -14.54
N PHE A 34 -0.89 6.53 -14.65
CA PHE A 34 -0.71 5.11 -14.99
C PHE A 34 -1.40 4.20 -13.96
N VAL A 35 -1.16 4.39 -12.66
CA VAL A 35 -1.84 3.62 -11.59
C VAL A 35 -3.35 3.86 -11.62
N ALA A 36 -3.80 5.10 -11.81
CA ALA A 36 -5.21 5.44 -11.91
C ALA A 36 -5.90 4.78 -13.13
N SER A 37 -5.16 4.44 -14.18
CA SER A 37 -5.72 3.75 -15.36
C SER A 37 -6.19 2.33 -15.08
N PHE A 38 -5.69 1.70 -14.01
CA PHE A 38 -6.15 0.39 -13.54
C PHE A 38 -7.40 0.46 -12.67
N ALA A 39 -7.83 1.67 -12.26
CA ALA A 39 -9.04 1.81 -11.46
C ALA A 39 -10.23 1.21 -12.21
N THR A 40 -10.87 0.21 -11.58
CA THR A 40 -12.05 -0.43 -12.17
C THR A 40 -13.15 0.61 -12.29
N GLN A 41 -13.68 0.84 -13.49
CA GLN A 41 -14.79 1.76 -13.78
C GLN A 41 -16.14 1.25 -13.23
N ALA A 42 -16.17 0.74 -12.01
CA ALA A 42 -17.42 0.46 -11.32
C ALA A 42 -18.03 1.81 -10.95
N GLU A 43 -18.95 2.30 -11.80
CA GLU A 43 -19.79 3.46 -11.52
C GLU A 43 -20.70 3.17 -10.31
N PHE A 44 -20.14 3.26 -9.10
CA PHE A 44 -20.88 3.52 -7.89
C PHE A 44 -20.52 4.95 -7.48
N GLN A 45 -21.43 5.88 -7.80
CA GLN A 45 -21.32 7.31 -7.50
C GLN A 45 -20.74 7.54 -6.10
N GLN A 46 -19.55 8.16 -6.04
CA GLN A 46 -18.91 8.71 -4.85
C GLN A 46 -18.28 7.75 -3.80
N SER A 47 -17.69 6.63 -4.21
CA SER A 47 -16.75 5.89 -3.35
C SER A 47 -15.33 5.90 -3.91
N SER A 48 -14.53 6.86 -3.45
CA SER A 48 -13.09 7.05 -3.77
C SER A 48 -12.17 5.95 -3.18
N TRP A 49 -12.61 4.69 -3.15
CA TRP A 49 -11.88 3.53 -2.61
C TRP A 49 -11.95 2.29 -3.50
N ALA A 50 -12.45 2.42 -4.74
CA ALA A 50 -12.25 1.43 -5.80
C ALA A 50 -10.87 1.60 -6.44
N THR A 51 -9.81 1.37 -5.66
CA THR A 51 -8.45 1.14 -6.18
C THR A 51 -8.49 -0.08 -7.10
N GLY A 52 -7.73 -0.08 -8.20
CA GLY A 52 -7.76 -1.08 -9.30
C GLY A 52 -7.53 -2.56 -8.96
N PHE A 53 -7.58 -2.95 -7.70
CA PHE A 53 -7.52 -4.32 -7.23
C PHE A 53 -8.69 -5.17 -7.73
N LEU A 54 -8.42 -6.44 -7.98
CA LEU A 54 -9.41 -7.42 -8.41
C LEU A 54 -10.13 -8.07 -7.22
N VAL A 55 -10.73 -7.24 -6.35
CA VAL A 55 -11.39 -7.68 -5.11
C VAL A 55 -12.59 -8.57 -5.38
N VAL A 56 -13.49 -8.13 -6.28
CA VAL A 56 -14.76 -8.84 -6.53
C VAL A 56 -14.54 -10.24 -7.10
N PRO A 57 -13.69 -10.44 -8.13
CA PRO A 57 -13.38 -11.79 -8.62
C PRO A 57 -12.79 -12.70 -7.54
N VAL A 58 -11.90 -12.19 -6.68
CA VAL A 58 -11.31 -12.95 -5.56
C VAL A 58 -12.37 -13.30 -4.52
N ALA A 59 -13.21 -12.35 -4.12
CA ALA A 59 -14.28 -12.61 -3.17
C ALA A 59 -15.24 -13.68 -3.69
N LEU A 60 -15.66 -13.59 -4.96
CA LEU A 60 -16.54 -14.58 -5.59
C LEU A 60 -15.85 -15.95 -5.70
N SER A 61 -14.57 -16.01 -6.05
CA SER A 61 -13.86 -17.29 -6.15
C SER A 61 -13.72 -17.97 -4.79
N ILE A 62 -13.47 -17.22 -3.72
CA ILE A 62 -13.43 -17.74 -2.35
C ILE A 62 -14.83 -18.18 -1.90
N ILE A 63 -15.86 -17.35 -2.11
CA ILE A 63 -17.24 -17.63 -1.68
C ILE A 63 -17.83 -18.82 -2.44
N PHE A 64 -17.61 -18.97 -3.74
CA PHE A 64 -18.27 -20.03 -4.51
C PHE A 64 -17.41 -21.28 -4.66
N ARG A 65 -16.09 -21.14 -4.72
CA ARG A 65 -15.17 -22.23 -5.04
C ARG A 65 -14.10 -22.49 -3.99
N GLN A 66 -14.02 -21.70 -2.92
CA GLN A 66 -12.92 -21.75 -1.93
C GLN A 66 -11.55 -21.87 -2.61
N ALA A 67 -11.35 -21.05 -3.63
CA ALA A 67 -10.13 -21.01 -4.41
C ALA A 67 -9.69 -19.56 -4.54
N TYR A 68 -8.39 -19.33 -4.40
CA TYR A 68 -7.74 -18.08 -4.77
C TYR A 68 -6.97 -18.32 -6.08
N PRO A 69 -7.50 -17.90 -7.25
CA PRO A 69 -6.82 -18.06 -8.52
C PRO A 69 -5.46 -17.36 -8.54
N SER A 70 -4.41 -18.06 -8.98
CA SER A 70 -3.03 -17.55 -8.96
C SER A 70 -2.83 -16.26 -9.75
N TYR A 71 -3.51 -16.10 -10.88
CA TYR A 71 -3.43 -14.88 -11.69
C TYR A 71 -4.04 -13.66 -10.99
N LEU A 72 -5.08 -13.84 -10.16
CA LEU A 72 -5.64 -12.75 -9.35
C LEU A 72 -4.70 -12.38 -8.21
N LEU A 73 -4.03 -13.38 -7.63
CA LEU A 73 -3.07 -13.17 -6.55
C LEU A 73 -1.88 -12.37 -7.06
N ALA A 74 -1.27 -12.85 -8.14
CA ALA A 74 -0.12 -12.22 -8.79
C ALA A 74 -0.44 -10.79 -9.25
N PHE A 75 -1.64 -10.54 -9.81
CA PHE A 75 -2.05 -9.20 -10.17
C PHE A 75 -2.16 -8.27 -8.95
N ASN A 76 -2.86 -8.72 -7.90
CA ASN A 76 -3.05 -7.91 -6.69
C ASN A 76 -1.71 -7.62 -6.00
N GLU A 77 -0.80 -8.59 -5.97
CA GLU A 77 0.57 -8.46 -5.45
C GLU A 77 1.39 -7.45 -6.27
N ALA A 78 1.42 -7.60 -7.60
CA ALA A 78 2.11 -6.66 -8.46
C ALA A 78 1.55 -5.23 -8.34
N PHE A 79 0.23 -5.10 -8.23
CA PHE A 79 -0.43 -3.80 -8.16
C PHE A 79 -0.22 -3.09 -6.82
N ILE A 80 -0.25 -3.80 -5.69
CA ILE A 80 0.06 -3.19 -4.38
C ILE A 80 1.55 -2.85 -4.27
N ALA A 81 2.44 -3.67 -4.84
CA ALA A 81 3.87 -3.36 -4.90
C ALA A 81 4.14 -2.10 -5.73
N LEU A 82 3.50 -1.98 -6.90
CA LEU A 82 3.57 -0.76 -7.73
C LEU A 82 3.01 0.45 -6.99
N SER A 83 1.85 0.32 -6.36
CA SER A 83 1.24 1.41 -5.60
C SER A 83 2.15 1.86 -4.44
N THR A 84 2.76 0.91 -3.73
CA THR A 84 3.72 1.18 -2.65
C THR A 84 4.97 1.88 -3.18
N ARG A 85 5.49 1.52 -4.36
CA ARG A 85 6.60 2.23 -5.03
C ARG A 85 6.24 3.68 -5.33
N VAL A 86 5.03 3.93 -5.82
CA VAL A 86 4.51 5.27 -6.08
C VAL A 86 4.36 6.07 -4.80
N ASP A 87 3.81 5.47 -3.75
CA ASP A 87 3.65 6.10 -2.44
C ASP A 87 5.00 6.41 -1.81
N ALA A 88 5.99 5.51 -1.90
CA ALA A 88 7.35 5.75 -1.42
C ALA A 88 8.01 6.93 -2.13
N TYR A 89 7.80 7.06 -3.44
CA TYR A 89 8.27 8.22 -4.18
C TYR A 89 7.47 9.49 -3.81
N LEU A 90 6.15 9.43 -3.71
CA LEU A 90 5.31 10.59 -3.40
C LEU A 90 5.58 11.12 -1.99
N LEU A 91 5.72 10.23 -1.01
CA LEU A 91 5.95 10.52 0.41
C LEU A 91 7.43 10.76 0.75
N VAL A 92 8.24 11.02 -0.27
CA VAL A 92 9.60 11.51 -0.12
C VAL A 92 10.54 10.45 0.48
N LEU A 93 10.27 9.14 0.39
CA LEU A 93 11.11 8.09 0.99
C LEU A 93 12.33 7.69 0.13
N THR A 94 12.16 7.53 -1.18
CA THR A 94 13.25 7.18 -2.13
C THR A 94 13.42 8.26 -3.19
N ASP A 95 14.64 8.60 -3.59
CA ASP A 95 14.91 9.53 -4.71
C ASP A 95 14.76 8.88 -6.09
N GLU A 96 14.72 7.56 -6.16
CA GLU A 96 14.56 6.82 -7.42
C GLU A 96 13.13 6.96 -7.95
N TYR A 97 13.00 7.30 -9.24
CA TYR A 97 11.69 7.36 -9.88
C TYR A 97 11.06 5.96 -9.91
N PRO A 98 9.77 5.80 -9.58
CA PRO A 98 9.15 4.48 -9.44
C PRO A 98 9.31 3.65 -10.71
N SER A 99 9.94 2.48 -10.58
CA SER A 99 10.00 1.48 -11.65
C SER A 99 8.62 0.89 -11.89
N LEU A 100 8.34 0.45 -13.13
CA LEU A 100 7.13 -0.32 -13.44
C LEU A 100 7.26 -1.77 -12.97
N GLU A 101 8.46 -2.32 -13.08
CA GLU A 101 8.81 -3.67 -12.64
C GLU A 101 9.29 -3.69 -11.18
N GLU A 102 9.40 -4.89 -10.62
CA GLU A 102 9.98 -5.13 -9.30
C GLU A 102 11.40 -4.58 -9.19
N ASN A 103 11.76 -4.07 -8.01
CA ASN A 103 13.08 -3.54 -7.71
C ASN A 103 13.48 -3.86 -6.26
N ASP A 104 14.76 -3.63 -5.93
CA ASP A 104 15.29 -3.93 -4.60
C ASP A 104 14.93 -2.85 -3.54
N VAL A 105 14.37 -1.71 -3.96
CA VAL A 105 14.06 -0.57 -3.08
C VAL A 105 12.75 -0.77 -2.33
N VAL A 106 11.73 -1.34 -2.98
CA VAL A 106 10.41 -1.55 -2.37
C VAL A 106 9.93 -2.95 -2.66
N SER A 107 9.83 -3.75 -1.61
CA SER A 107 9.28 -5.10 -1.68
C SER A 107 8.01 -5.20 -0.83
N VAL A 108 6.98 -5.81 -1.42
CA VAL A 108 5.73 -6.14 -0.75
C VAL A 108 5.49 -7.62 -0.95
N THR A 109 5.63 -8.39 0.12
CA THR A 109 5.58 -9.86 0.06
C THR A 109 4.27 -10.35 0.65
N PHE A 110 3.57 -11.20 -0.10
CA PHE A 110 2.34 -11.81 0.37
C PHE A 110 2.64 -13.05 1.23
N PRO A 111 1.80 -13.33 2.25
CA PRO A 111 1.87 -14.59 2.96
C PRO A 111 1.48 -15.73 2.01
N GLU A 112 1.91 -16.95 2.34
CA GLU A 112 1.46 -18.14 1.62
C GLU A 112 -0.06 -18.30 1.78
N VAL A 113 -0.80 -18.17 0.67
CA VAL A 113 -2.26 -18.24 0.68
C VAL A 113 -2.71 -19.68 0.45
N ASP A 114 -3.21 -20.35 1.50
CA ASP A 114 -3.96 -21.59 1.36
C ASP A 114 -5.47 -21.29 1.27
N PRO A 115 -6.11 -21.44 0.10
CA PRO A 115 -7.53 -21.15 -0.07
C PRO A 115 -8.45 -22.01 0.81
N LYS A 116 -7.98 -23.19 1.24
CA LYS A 116 -8.76 -24.09 2.11
C LYS A 116 -8.73 -23.65 3.58
N ALA A 117 -7.67 -22.95 3.98
CA ALA A 117 -7.57 -22.35 5.30
C ALA A 117 -8.43 -21.08 5.43
N LEU A 118 -8.72 -20.40 4.31
CA LEU A 118 -9.57 -19.21 4.28
C LEU A 118 -11.06 -19.54 4.49
N ASN A 119 -11.71 -18.77 5.35
CA ASN A 119 -13.12 -18.87 5.61
C ASN A 119 -13.93 -18.32 4.43
N ARG A 120 -14.81 -19.18 3.91
CA ARG A 120 -15.68 -18.92 2.77
C ARG A 120 -16.54 -17.66 2.89
N TYR A 121 -17.03 -17.33 4.08
CA TYR A 121 -18.02 -16.27 4.29
C TYR A 121 -17.41 -14.96 4.81
N LEU A 122 -16.17 -15.00 5.30
CA LEU A 122 -15.51 -13.81 5.81
C LEU A 122 -15.35 -12.67 4.78
N PRO A 123 -15.11 -12.91 3.47
CA PRO A 123 -15.07 -11.84 2.47
C PRO A 123 -16.28 -10.88 2.51
N LEU A 124 -17.46 -11.37 2.92
CA LEU A 124 -18.68 -10.56 3.01
C LEU A 124 -18.69 -9.59 4.19
N VAL A 125 -17.88 -9.83 5.22
CA VAL A 125 -17.94 -9.13 6.52
C VAL A 125 -16.62 -8.43 6.86
N LYS A 126 -15.48 -8.84 6.29
CA LYS A 126 -14.16 -8.27 6.61
C LYS A 126 -14.05 -6.78 6.40
N TRP A 127 -14.63 -6.25 5.32
CA TRP A 127 -14.64 -4.80 5.06
C TRP A 127 -15.35 -4.03 6.19
N LEU A 128 -16.34 -4.63 6.86
CA LEU A 128 -17.01 -4.05 8.02
C LEU A 128 -16.17 -4.21 9.30
N LEU A 129 -15.55 -5.37 9.51
CA LEU A 129 -14.64 -5.62 10.65
C LEU A 129 -13.37 -4.76 10.60
N ALA A 130 -13.01 -4.28 9.40
CA ALA A 130 -11.90 -3.35 9.19
C ALA A 130 -12.24 -1.90 9.58
N LEU A 131 -13.49 -1.58 9.92
CA LEU A 131 -13.89 -0.21 10.30
C LEU A 131 -13.02 0.39 11.43
N PRO A 132 -12.75 -0.31 12.55
CA PRO A 132 -11.84 0.20 13.58
C PRO A 132 -10.41 0.43 13.07
N LEU A 133 -9.94 -0.43 12.16
CA LEU A 133 -8.62 -0.29 11.54
C LEU A 133 -8.56 0.95 10.63
N TYR A 134 -9.60 1.23 9.86
CA TYR A 134 -9.66 2.45 9.04
C TYR A 134 -9.62 3.72 9.89
N VAL A 135 -10.31 3.73 11.04
CA VAL A 135 -10.27 4.88 11.96
C VAL A 135 -8.85 5.14 12.45
N VAL A 136 -8.13 4.09 12.87
CA VAL A 136 -6.72 4.20 13.29
C VAL A 136 -5.82 4.55 12.11
N GLY A 137 -6.08 3.99 10.93
CA GLY A 137 -5.35 4.28 9.69
C GLY A 137 -5.47 5.74 9.26
N VAL A 138 -6.63 6.37 9.45
CA VAL A 138 -6.80 7.81 9.20
C VAL A 138 -5.96 8.63 10.17
N VAL A 139 -5.90 8.24 11.45
CA VAL A 139 -5.01 8.90 12.43
C VAL A 139 -3.54 8.76 12.01
N TYR A 140 -3.11 7.58 11.59
CA TYR A 140 -1.76 7.37 11.07
C TYR A 140 -1.48 8.11 9.76
N ALA A 141 -2.46 8.23 8.87
CA ALA A 141 -2.33 9.02 7.64
C ALA A 141 -2.12 10.51 7.94
N ILE A 142 -2.86 11.06 8.91
CA ILE A 142 -2.66 12.44 9.38
C ILE A 142 -1.28 12.60 10.02
N TYR A 143 -0.87 11.64 10.86
CA TYR A 143 0.46 11.62 11.46
C TYR A 143 1.57 11.61 10.39
N ALA A 144 1.51 10.66 9.45
CA ALA A 144 2.45 10.54 8.34
C ALA A 144 2.47 11.77 7.45
N PHE A 145 1.33 12.42 7.21
CA PHE A 145 1.27 13.68 6.46
C PHE A 145 2.14 14.77 7.09
N PHE A 146 2.07 14.96 8.41
CA PHE A 146 2.94 15.91 9.11
C PHE A 146 4.41 15.48 9.08
N LEU A 147 4.71 14.19 9.24
CA LEU A 147 6.08 13.66 9.10
C LEU A 147 6.66 13.92 7.72
N THR A 148 5.88 13.69 6.67
CA THR A 148 6.28 13.89 5.27
C THR A 148 6.54 15.36 5.00
N ILE A 149 5.70 16.28 5.50
CA ILE A 149 5.96 17.73 5.35
C ILE A 149 7.28 18.10 6.04
N PHE A 150 7.49 17.64 7.28
CA PHE A 150 8.72 17.92 8.02
C PHE A 150 9.95 17.35 7.30
N ALA A 151 9.88 16.09 6.87
CA ALA A 151 10.96 15.44 6.15
C ALA A 151 11.25 16.09 4.79
N TRP A 152 10.21 16.50 4.07
CA TRP A 152 10.34 17.22 2.81
C TRP A 152 11.08 18.55 2.98
N VAL A 153 10.70 19.36 3.98
CA VAL A 153 11.42 20.60 4.29
C VAL A 153 12.88 20.31 4.65
N ASN A 154 13.13 19.29 5.47
CA ASN A 154 14.49 18.95 5.86
C ASN A 154 15.35 18.50 4.66
N VAL A 155 14.80 17.66 3.78
CA VAL A 155 15.48 17.22 2.55
C VAL A 155 15.80 18.40 1.64
N VAL A 156 14.87 19.32 1.42
CA VAL A 156 15.09 20.48 0.55
C VAL A 156 16.19 21.40 1.11
N LEU A 157 16.27 21.58 2.44
CA LEU A 157 17.25 22.45 3.07
C LEU A 157 18.62 21.78 3.25
N THR A 158 18.65 20.56 3.79
CA THR A 158 19.88 19.88 4.23
C THR A 158 20.31 18.76 3.29
N GLY A 159 19.39 18.19 2.51
CA GLY A 159 19.63 16.97 1.73
C GLY A 159 19.59 15.70 2.57
N ASN A 160 19.10 15.76 3.82
CA ASN A 160 18.99 14.61 4.71
C ASN A 160 17.53 14.35 5.10
N TYR A 161 17.13 13.08 5.07
CA TYR A 161 15.83 12.62 5.52
C TYR A 161 15.94 12.13 6.98
N PRO A 162 15.15 12.67 7.94
CA PRO A 162 15.18 12.20 9.33
C PRO A 162 14.72 10.74 9.45
N GLU A 163 15.52 9.90 10.11
CA GLU A 163 15.24 8.47 10.29
C GLU A 163 13.91 8.20 11.01
N TRP A 164 13.60 8.95 12.08
CA TRP A 164 12.32 8.81 12.80
C TRP A 164 11.09 9.20 11.96
N CYS A 165 11.24 10.11 10.98
CA CYS A 165 10.18 10.37 10.01
C CYS A 165 10.00 9.15 9.09
N ALA A 166 11.11 8.49 8.72
CA ALA A 166 11.08 7.37 7.78
C ALA A 166 10.37 6.19 8.41
N GLU A 167 10.72 5.85 9.65
CA GLU A 167 10.07 4.79 10.42
C GLU A 167 8.56 5.01 10.52
N GLY A 168 8.12 6.24 10.84
CA GLY A 168 6.70 6.55 10.98
C GLY A 168 5.92 6.49 9.65
N VAL A 169 6.51 6.99 8.56
CA VAL A 169 5.86 6.97 7.24
C VAL A 169 5.85 5.55 6.67
N VAL A 170 6.96 4.81 6.72
CA VAL A 170 7.05 3.41 6.28
C VAL A 170 6.09 2.52 7.07
N GLY A 171 6.05 2.67 8.40
CA GLY A 171 5.11 1.94 9.24
C GLY A 171 3.65 2.24 8.87
N THR A 172 3.34 3.48 8.47
CA THR A 172 2.00 3.86 8.03
C THR A 172 1.63 3.20 6.71
N ILE A 173 2.56 3.16 5.75
CA ILE A 173 2.37 2.45 4.48
C ILE A 173 2.16 0.95 4.74
N ALA A 174 3.02 0.34 5.55
CA ALA A 174 2.91 -1.07 5.92
C ALA A 174 1.59 -1.39 6.65
N TYR A 175 1.09 -0.47 7.47
CA TYR A 175 -0.22 -0.57 8.12
C TYR A 175 -1.37 -0.60 7.12
N TRP A 176 -1.39 0.34 6.16
CA TRP A 176 -2.40 0.37 5.11
C TRP A 176 -2.32 -0.86 4.19
N ASN A 177 -1.12 -1.34 3.87
CA ASN A 177 -0.92 -2.58 3.11
C ASN A 177 -1.48 -3.81 3.86
N ARG A 178 -1.28 -3.90 5.18
CA ARG A 178 -1.90 -4.96 6.01
C ARG A 178 -3.41 -4.91 5.98
N ILE A 179 -4.01 -3.71 6.11
CA ILE A 179 -5.46 -3.55 6.00
C ILE A 179 -5.95 -3.98 4.61
N ALA A 180 -5.24 -3.58 3.55
CA ALA A 180 -5.58 -3.97 2.19
C ALA A 180 -5.55 -5.49 2.02
N GLY A 181 -4.49 -6.14 2.52
CA GLY A 181 -4.35 -7.60 2.54
C GLY A 181 -5.52 -8.32 3.20
N TYR A 182 -5.94 -7.83 4.36
CA TYR A 182 -7.05 -8.41 5.12
C TYR A 182 -8.41 -8.14 4.46
N ALA A 183 -8.74 -6.87 4.21
CA ALA A 183 -10.11 -6.45 3.89
C ALA A 183 -10.45 -6.50 2.40
N PHE A 184 -9.47 -6.31 1.52
CA PHE A 184 -9.69 -6.14 0.08
C PHE A 184 -9.05 -7.27 -0.73
N LEU A 185 -7.77 -7.57 -0.49
CA LEU A 185 -7.06 -8.62 -1.23
C LEU A 185 -7.39 -10.01 -0.71
N LEU A 186 -7.92 -10.12 0.51
CA LEU A 186 -8.40 -11.36 1.12
C LEU A 186 -7.33 -12.47 1.18
N VAL A 187 -6.07 -12.08 1.34
CA VAL A 187 -4.92 -13.02 1.41
C VAL A 187 -4.77 -13.66 2.78
N THR A 188 -5.39 -13.07 3.81
CA THR A 188 -5.33 -13.57 5.20
C THR A 188 -6.62 -13.33 5.95
N ASP A 189 -6.99 -14.27 6.83
CA ASP A 189 -8.08 -14.15 7.80
C ASP A 189 -7.63 -13.60 9.16
N GLU A 190 -6.31 -13.49 9.37
CA GLU A 190 -5.75 -12.94 10.62
C GLU A 190 -6.05 -11.44 10.72
N TYR A 191 -6.57 -11.01 11.87
CA TYR A 191 -6.91 -9.61 12.09
C TYR A 191 -5.63 -8.75 12.20
N PRO A 192 -5.47 -7.68 11.41
CA PRO A 192 -4.28 -6.82 11.45
C PRO A 192 -4.01 -6.24 12.84
N THR A 193 -2.73 -6.14 13.21
CA THR A 193 -2.33 -5.45 14.44
C THR A 193 -2.45 -3.94 14.29
N PHE A 194 -2.75 -3.24 15.39
CA PHE A 194 -2.84 -1.77 15.41
C PHE A 194 -1.48 -1.06 15.45
N SER A 195 -0.38 -1.81 15.60
CA SER A 195 0.98 -1.26 15.63
C SER A 195 1.45 -0.90 14.23
N LEU A 196 2.25 0.17 14.12
CA LEU A 196 3.06 0.46 12.94
C LEU A 196 4.12 -0.60 12.72
#